data_AF-A0A850EWE3-F1
#
_entry.id   AF-A0A850EWE3-F1
#
_cell.length_a   1.000
_cell.length_b   1.000
_cell.length_c   1.000
_cell.angle_alpha   90.00
_cell.angle_beta   90.00
_cell.angle_gamma   90.00
#
_symmetry.space_group_name_H-M   'P 1'
#
loop_
_entity.id
_entity.type
_entity.pdbx_description
1 polymer ?
#
loop_
_entity_poly.entity_id
_entity_poly.type
_entity_poly.pdbx_seq_one_letter_code
_entity_poly.pdbx_strand_id
1 'polypeptide(L)'
;MTTQPRTLIYIFSENYYLWVGIRISLSWLLPSRPLFTWISTPSLSALDGLGKQPGKDLRRVLIAEADQVETLKLLVPKDVRVLPDNQPLTELLAQINAPVENQRRGTHLTRSEWQVCLSISRGVTAQEMARKLNKSPKTINGHKRNAMQKMRCHSNADLWSRITQFV
;
A
#
# COMPACT_ATOMS: atom_id res chain seq x y z
N MET A 1 -13.21 13.79 27.26
CA MET A 1 -12.97 12.36 27.01
C MET A 1 -12.47 12.23 25.58
N THR A 2 -11.15 12.14 25.38
CA THR A 2 -10.51 12.04 24.06
C THR A 2 -10.67 10.60 23.56
N THR A 3 -11.56 10.39 22.60
CA THR A 3 -11.75 9.10 21.92
C THR A 3 -10.45 8.74 21.21
N GLN A 4 -9.75 7.71 21.67
CA GLN A 4 -8.54 7.26 20.98
C GLN A 4 -8.91 6.66 19.61
N PRO A 5 -8.15 6.97 18.55
CA PRO A 5 -8.47 6.48 17.22
C PRO A 5 -8.36 4.96 17.16
N ARG A 6 -9.26 4.32 16.43
CA ARG A 6 -9.20 2.87 16.20
C ARG A 6 -8.03 2.58 15.26
N THR A 7 -7.24 1.56 15.59
CA THR A 7 -6.08 1.17 14.78
C THR A 7 -6.40 -0.10 14.00
N LEU A 8 -6.27 -0.06 12.68
CA LEU A 8 -6.33 -1.22 11.79
C LEU A 8 -4.93 -1.55 11.29
N ILE A 9 -4.52 -2.79 11.48
CA ILE A 9 -3.21 -3.30 11.08
C ILE A 9 -3.42 -4.37 10.02
N TYR A 10 -2.90 -4.11 8.83
CA TYR A 10 -2.88 -5.03 7.71
C TYR A 10 -1.51 -5.68 7.64
N ILE A 11 -1.45 -7.00 7.67
CA ILE A 11 -0.21 -7.74 7.43
C ILE A 11 -0.18 -8.16 5.97
N PHE A 12 0.81 -7.66 5.24
CA PHE A 12 1.09 -7.88 3.82
C PHE A 12 2.51 -8.43 3.69
N SER A 13 2.76 -9.51 4.43
CA SER A 13 4.03 -10.22 4.46
C SER A 13 3.70 -11.71 4.58
N GLU A 14 4.52 -12.54 3.95
CA GLU A 14 4.45 -13.99 4.09
C GLU A 14 5.02 -14.48 5.43
N ASN A 15 5.60 -13.58 6.22
CA ASN A 15 6.16 -13.91 7.53
C ASN A 15 5.05 -14.26 8.54
N TYR A 16 4.73 -15.54 8.63
CA TYR A 16 3.75 -16.08 9.56
C TYR A 16 4.10 -15.77 11.03
N TYR A 17 5.39 -15.85 11.39
CA TYR A 17 5.84 -15.60 12.76
C TYR A 17 5.64 -14.14 13.17
N LEU A 18 5.82 -13.20 12.23
CA LEU A 18 5.45 -11.81 12.42
C LEU A 18 3.95 -11.68 12.73
N TRP A 19 3.08 -12.30 11.93
CA TRP A 19 1.63 -12.26 12.16
C TRP A 19 1.28 -12.74 13.58
N VAL A 20 1.82 -13.88 13.99
CA VAL A 20 1.55 -14.44 15.34
C VAL A 20 2.09 -13.52 16.43
N GLY A 21 3.34 -13.08 16.31
CA GLY A 21 4.02 -12.24 17.29
C GLY A 21 3.36 -10.87 17.45
N ILE A 22 3.00 -10.24 16.34
CA ILE A 22 2.30 -8.95 16.32
C ILE A 22 0.90 -9.09 16.89
N ARG A 23 0.14 -10.09 16.48
CA ARG A 23 -1.24 -10.29 16.96
C ARG A 23 -1.27 -10.47 18.47
N ILE A 24 -0.32 -11.21 19.04
CA ILE A 24 -0.24 -11.40 20.49
C ILE A 24 0.23 -10.11 21.16
N SER A 25 1.38 -9.56 20.74
CA SER A 25 2.04 -8.47 21.47
C SER A 25 1.28 -7.14 21.34
N LEU A 26 0.85 -6.77 20.14
CA LEU A 26 0.18 -5.48 19.91
C LEU A 26 -1.25 -5.44 20.46
N SER A 27 -1.88 -6.60 20.70
CA SER A 27 -3.20 -6.66 21.35
C SER A 27 -3.19 -6.09 22.77
N TRP A 28 -2.05 -6.13 23.46
CA TRP A 28 -1.90 -5.64 24.84
C TRP A 28 -1.21 -4.28 24.92
N LEU A 29 -0.38 -3.93 23.94
CA LEU A 29 0.49 -2.77 23.97
C LEU A 29 -0.12 -1.51 23.34
N LEU A 30 -1.14 -1.66 22.49
CA LEU A 30 -1.84 -0.53 21.90
C LEU A 30 -3.08 -0.17 22.73
N PRO A 31 -3.29 1.12 23.03
CA PRO A 31 -4.32 1.54 23.97
C PRO A 31 -5.73 1.43 23.36
N SER A 32 -5.85 1.50 22.03
CA SER A 32 -7.02 1.03 21.29
C SER A 32 -6.78 -0.40 20.85
N ARG A 33 -7.66 -1.36 21.20
CA ARG A 33 -7.58 -2.74 20.70
C ARG A 33 -7.49 -2.73 19.17
N PRO A 34 -6.33 -3.09 18.59
CA PRO A 34 -6.15 -3.04 17.15
C PRO A 34 -6.93 -4.18 16.49
N LEU A 35 -7.50 -3.92 15.32
CA LEU A 35 -8.02 -4.99 14.47
C LEU A 35 -6.91 -5.41 13.50
N PHE A 36 -6.67 -6.71 13.43
CA PHE A 36 -5.66 -7.28 12.53
C PHE A 36 -6.33 -7.94 11.33
N THR A 37 -5.84 -7.65 10.14
CA THR A 37 -6.25 -8.29 8.90
C THR A 37 -5.01 -8.83 8.20
N TRP A 38 -4.89 -10.15 8.06
CA TRP A 38 -3.85 -10.74 7.23
C TRP A 38 -4.30 -10.80 5.78
N ILE A 39 -3.49 -10.26 4.88
CA ILE A 39 -3.66 -10.38 3.44
C ILE A 39 -2.78 -11.56 3.02
N SER A 40 -3.38 -12.76 3.03
CA SER A 40 -2.66 -14.03 2.79
C SER A 40 -2.13 -14.19 1.36
N THR A 41 -2.62 -13.38 0.42
CA THR A 41 -2.11 -13.31 -0.97
C THR A 41 -1.79 -11.85 -1.29
N PRO A 42 -0.52 -11.40 -1.11
CA PRO A 42 -0.14 -10.01 -1.26
C PRO A 42 -0.23 -9.58 -2.73
N SER A 43 -1.39 -9.04 -3.13
CA SER A 43 -1.60 -8.55 -4.49
C SER A 43 -2.01 -7.09 -4.60
N LEU A 44 -1.72 -6.45 -5.74
CA LEU A 44 -2.21 -5.09 -6.02
C LEU A 44 -3.75 -5.00 -5.93
N SER A 45 -4.45 -6.08 -6.26
CA SER A 45 -5.91 -6.14 -6.13
C SER A 45 -6.36 -6.16 -4.68
N ALA A 46 -5.60 -6.78 -3.77
CA ALA A 46 -5.89 -6.75 -2.34
C ALA A 46 -5.74 -5.33 -1.76
N LEU A 47 -4.80 -4.54 -2.27
CA LEU A 47 -4.60 -3.13 -1.88
C LEU A 47 -5.74 -2.20 -2.33
N ASP A 48 -6.56 -2.58 -3.33
CA ASP A 48 -7.74 -1.79 -3.75
C ASP A 48 -8.82 -1.71 -2.64
N GLY A 49 -8.89 -2.74 -1.78
CA GLY A 49 -9.71 -2.71 -0.56
C GLY A 49 -9.26 -1.63 0.43
N LEU A 50 -7.96 -1.31 0.39
CA LEU A 50 -7.27 -0.18 1.01
C LEU A 50 -8.14 1.08 1.11
N GLY A 51 -8.55 1.57 -0.05
CA GLY A 51 -9.16 2.90 -0.19
C GLY A 51 -10.65 3.00 0.14
N LYS A 52 -11.35 1.90 0.42
CA LYS A 52 -12.82 1.88 0.44
C LYS A 52 -13.45 2.24 1.80
N GLN A 53 -12.68 2.32 2.89
CA GLN A 53 -13.20 2.65 4.23
C GLN A 53 -12.53 3.91 4.82
N PRO A 54 -12.98 5.13 4.44
CA PRO A 54 -12.51 6.35 5.06
C PRO A 54 -13.25 6.60 6.39
N GLY A 55 -12.54 6.49 7.51
CA GLY A 55 -13.00 6.97 8.83
C GLY A 55 -12.04 8.04 9.35
N LYS A 56 -12.56 9.20 9.77
CA LYS A 56 -11.74 10.35 10.23
C LYS A 56 -10.85 10.04 11.45
N ASP A 57 -11.22 9.04 12.27
CA ASP A 57 -10.48 8.62 13.48
C ASP A 57 -9.90 7.20 13.37
N LEU A 58 -9.44 6.84 12.17
CA LEU A 58 -8.90 5.52 11.88
C LEU A 58 -7.41 5.60 11.55
N ARG A 59 -6.56 4.98 12.38
CA ARG A 59 -5.14 4.78 12.06
C ARG A 59 -5.01 3.50 11.24
N ARG A 60 -4.45 3.58 10.04
CA ARG A 60 -4.25 2.42 9.17
C ARG A 60 -2.78 2.18 8.96
N VAL A 61 -2.36 0.95 9.24
CA VAL A 61 -0.97 0.52 9.14
C VAL A 61 -0.93 -0.71 8.25
N LEU A 62 -0.04 -0.71 7.27
CA LEU A 62 0.30 -1.85 6.43
C LEU A 62 1.72 -2.28 6.80
N ILE A 63 1.89 -3.50 7.24
CA ILE A 63 3.20 -4.08 7.54
C ILE A 63 3.55 -5.02 6.39
N ALA A 64 4.67 -4.79 5.72
CA ALA A 64 5.05 -5.50 4.51
C ALA A 64 6.54 -5.84 4.48
N GLU A 65 6.94 -6.66 3.53
CA GLU A 65 8.36 -6.97 3.30
C GLU A 65 9.18 -5.71 3.03
N ALA A 66 10.37 -5.64 3.61
CA ALA A 66 11.17 -4.41 3.66
C ALA A 66 11.52 -3.83 2.28
N ASP A 67 11.76 -4.68 1.29
CA ASP A 67 12.05 -4.30 -0.10
C ASP A 67 10.80 -3.82 -0.87
N GLN A 68 9.60 -4.22 -0.42
CA GLN A 68 8.33 -3.80 -0.99
C GLN A 68 7.86 -2.44 -0.44
N VAL A 69 8.31 -2.02 0.74
CA VAL A 69 7.82 -0.81 1.47
C VAL A 69 7.82 0.45 0.61
N GLU A 70 8.92 0.77 -0.06
CA GLU A 70 9.03 1.99 -0.87
C GLU A 70 8.05 1.99 -2.05
N THR A 71 7.82 0.82 -2.63
CA THR A 71 6.83 0.64 -3.70
C THR A 71 5.44 0.84 -3.14
N LEU A 72 5.11 0.15 -2.04
CA LEU A 72 3.80 0.18 -1.40
C LEU A 72 3.43 1.60 -0.94
N LYS A 73 4.38 2.39 -0.42
CA LYS A 73 4.14 3.82 -0.08
C LYS A 73 3.56 4.62 -1.24
N LEU A 74 3.92 4.32 -2.47
CA LEU A 74 3.42 5.01 -3.67
C LEU A 74 2.04 4.53 -4.10
N LEU A 75 1.75 3.27 -3.80
CA LEU A 75 0.58 2.51 -4.24
C LEU A 75 -0.60 2.62 -3.27
N VAL A 76 -0.34 2.70 -1.97
CA VAL A 76 -1.39 2.80 -0.94
C VAL A 76 -1.90 4.24 -0.79
N PRO A 77 -3.14 4.41 -0.30
CA PRO A 77 -3.66 5.72 0.08
C PRO A 77 -2.76 6.44 1.09
N LYS A 78 -2.74 7.78 1.03
CA LYS A 78 -1.87 8.65 1.84
C LYS A 78 -2.02 8.50 3.35
N ASP A 79 -3.16 7.99 3.80
CA ASP A 79 -3.51 7.80 5.19
C ASP A 79 -3.26 6.37 5.69
N VAL A 80 -2.63 5.54 4.86
CA VAL A 80 -2.09 4.24 5.25
C VAL A 80 -0.58 4.37 5.47
N ARG A 81 -0.12 4.10 6.68
CA ARG A 81 1.31 4.03 7.01
C ARG A 81 1.86 2.67 6.60
N VAL A 82 2.90 2.64 5.77
CA VAL A 82 3.58 1.39 5.40
C VAL A 82 4.84 1.23 6.24
N LEU A 83 4.97 0.08 6.91
CA LEU A 83 6.08 -0.29 7.79
C LEU A 83 6.74 -1.60 7.29
N PRO A 84 8.06 -1.74 7.41
CA PRO A 84 8.74 -2.99 7.13
C PRO A 84 8.48 -4.05 8.23
N ASP A 85 8.50 -5.31 7.85
CA ASP A 85 8.33 -6.47 8.74
C ASP A 85 9.59 -6.88 9.51
N ASN A 86 10.75 -6.39 9.10
CA ASN A 86 12.04 -6.68 9.73
C ASN A 86 12.43 -5.68 10.83
N GLN A 87 11.51 -4.80 11.24
CA GLN A 87 11.75 -3.84 12.31
C GLN A 87 11.51 -4.45 13.70
N PRO A 88 12.31 -4.04 14.71
CA PRO A 88 12.07 -4.44 16.08
C PRO A 88 10.72 -3.91 16.58
N LEU A 89 10.05 -4.68 17.44
CA LEU A 89 8.70 -4.37 17.94
C LEU A 89 8.60 -2.98 18.60
N THR A 90 9.66 -2.54 19.28
CA THR A 90 9.73 -1.22 19.93
C THR A 90 9.64 -0.07 18.93
N GLU A 91 10.37 -0.15 17.82
CA GLU A 91 10.30 0.83 16.73
C GLU A 91 8.95 0.79 16.01
N LEU A 92 8.42 -0.42 15.79
CA LEU A 92 7.12 -0.63 15.17
C LEU A 92 6.01 0.02 16.02
N LEU A 93 6.03 -0.18 17.33
CA LEU A 93 5.13 0.48 18.29
C LEU A 93 5.24 2.00 18.26
N ALA A 94 6.45 2.54 18.25
CA ALA A 94 6.68 3.98 18.18
C ALA A 94 6.08 4.56 16.90
N GLN A 95 6.29 3.90 15.75
CA GLN A 95 5.79 4.36 14.46
C GLN A 95 4.28 4.20 14.28
N ILE A 96 3.66 3.16 14.85
CA ILE A 96 2.19 3.02 14.86
C ILE A 96 1.53 4.15 15.65
N ASN A 97 2.15 4.54 16.78
CA ASN A 97 1.62 5.59 17.65
C ASN A 97 1.97 7.01 17.18
N ALA A 98 2.99 7.15 16.35
CA ALA A 98 3.41 8.43 15.82
C ALA A 98 2.28 9.08 14.99
N PRO A 99 2.11 10.42 15.08
CA PRO A 99 1.19 11.14 14.20
C PRO A 99 1.57 10.85 12.74
N VAL A 100 0.54 10.65 11.89
CA VAL A 100 0.75 10.42 10.45
C VAL A 100 1.43 11.66 9.89
N GLU A 101 2.74 11.55 9.64
CA GLU A 101 3.51 12.63 9.05
C GLU A 101 2.93 12.87 7.66
N ASN A 102 2.57 14.12 7.36
CA ASN A 102 1.95 14.50 6.10
C ASN A 102 2.89 14.15 4.94
N GLN A 103 2.76 12.95 4.40
CA GLN A 103 3.56 12.46 3.29
C GLN A 103 3.47 13.48 2.14
N ARG A 104 4.64 13.92 1.68
CA ARG A 104 4.81 15.04 0.75
C ARG A 104 3.83 14.90 -0.43
N ARG A 105 2.99 15.91 -0.65
CA ARG A 105 2.07 15.96 -1.80
C ARG A 105 2.88 15.80 -3.08
N GLY A 106 2.67 14.72 -3.83
CA GLY A 106 3.29 14.49 -5.14
C GLY A 106 3.97 13.14 -5.34
N THR A 107 4.23 12.38 -4.27
CA THR A 107 4.87 11.06 -4.36
C THR A 107 3.92 9.94 -4.76
N HIS A 108 2.67 9.95 -4.26
CA HIS A 108 1.71 8.88 -4.53
C HIS A 108 1.23 8.85 -5.97
N LEU A 109 0.88 7.64 -6.44
CA LEU A 109 0.18 7.48 -7.69
C LEU A 109 -1.19 8.16 -7.63
N THR A 110 -1.57 8.83 -8.72
CA THR A 110 -2.95 9.26 -8.91
C THR A 110 -3.85 8.05 -9.15
N ARG A 111 -5.16 8.22 -9.01
CA ARG A 111 -6.12 7.14 -9.28
C ARG A 111 -5.95 6.53 -10.69
N SER A 112 -5.70 7.38 -11.70
CA SER A 112 -5.48 6.91 -13.07
C SER A 112 -4.15 6.18 -13.23
N GLU A 113 -3.08 6.66 -12.59
CA GLU A 113 -1.78 5.98 -12.59
C GLU A 113 -1.86 4.61 -11.90
N TRP A 114 -2.56 4.53 -10.76
CA TRP A 114 -2.84 3.29 -10.06
C TRP A 114 -3.63 2.30 -10.93
N GLN A 115 -4.70 2.76 -11.59
CA GLN A 115 -5.50 1.91 -12.48
C GLN A 115 -4.69 1.35 -13.66
N VAL A 116 -3.75 2.13 -14.20
CA VAL A 116 -2.82 1.65 -15.23
C VAL A 116 -1.88 0.58 -14.66
N CYS A 117 -1.29 0.80 -13.48
CA CYS A 117 -0.42 -0.19 -12.83
C CYS A 117 -1.17 -1.50 -12.50
N LEU A 118 -2.39 -1.39 -11.97
CA LEU A 118 -3.25 -2.53 -11.70
C LEU A 118 -3.60 -3.30 -12.99
N SER A 119 -3.86 -2.59 -14.09
CA SER A 119 -4.15 -3.24 -15.38
C SER A 119 -2.92 -3.95 -15.95
N ILE A 120 -1.72 -3.38 -15.78
CA ILE A 120 -0.45 -4.01 -16.15
C ILE A 120 -0.22 -5.29 -15.35
N SER A 121 -0.48 -5.29 -14.03
CA SER A 121 -0.37 -6.49 -13.19
C SER A 121 -1.26 -7.65 -13.67
N ARG A 122 -2.33 -7.34 -14.41
CA ARG A 122 -3.30 -8.29 -14.97
C ARG A 122 -2.99 -8.67 -16.42
N GLY A 123 -1.85 -8.24 -16.96
CA GLY A 123 -1.46 -8.49 -18.36
C GLY A 123 -2.30 -7.74 -19.40
N VAL A 124 -3.05 -6.70 -19.02
CA VAL A 124 -3.91 -5.94 -19.94
C VAL A 124 -3.07 -4.99 -20.79
N THR A 125 -3.29 -5.00 -22.10
CA THR A 125 -2.55 -4.16 -23.04
C THR A 125 -2.98 -2.69 -22.99
N ALA A 126 -2.15 -1.78 -23.52
CA ALA A 126 -2.48 -0.35 -23.56
C ALA A 126 -3.74 -0.02 -24.36
N GLN A 127 -4.00 -0.77 -25.45
CA GLN A 127 -5.21 -0.60 -26.26
C GLN A 127 -6.47 -1.06 -25.51
N GLU A 128 -6.38 -2.18 -24.79
CA GLU A 128 -7.48 -2.66 -23.96
C GLU A 128 -7.74 -1.75 -22.76
N MET A 129 -6.68 -1.24 -22.11
CA MET A 129 -6.79 -0.23 -21.05
C MET A 129 -7.50 1.03 -21.55
N ALA A 130 -7.12 1.52 -22.74
CA ALA A 130 -7.74 2.69 -23.36
C ALA A 130 -9.26 2.49 -23.56
N ARG A 131 -9.67 1.33 -24.07
CA ARG A 131 -11.09 0.95 -24.18
C ARG A 131 -11.78 0.86 -22.82
N LYS A 132 -11.20 0.13 -21.85
CA LYS A 132 -11.79 -0.11 -20.53
C LYS A 132 -11.95 1.18 -19.70
N LEU A 133 -10.99 2.10 -19.81
CA LEU A 133 -10.99 3.35 -19.04
C LEU A 133 -11.63 4.53 -19.81
N ASN A 134 -12.12 4.29 -21.03
CA ASN A 134 -12.66 5.31 -21.94
C ASN A 134 -11.68 6.50 -22.11
N LYS A 135 -10.42 6.20 -22.45
CA LYS A 135 -9.33 7.16 -22.65
C LYS A 135 -8.59 6.87 -23.95
N SER A 136 -7.87 7.88 -24.47
CA SER A 136 -6.99 7.65 -25.63
C SER A 136 -5.75 6.81 -25.21
N PRO A 137 -5.18 6.00 -26.12
CA PRO A 137 -3.91 5.31 -25.86
C PRO A 137 -2.77 6.27 -25.49
N LYS A 138 -2.78 7.49 -26.06
CA LYS A 138 -1.83 8.56 -25.72
C LYS A 138 -1.94 8.95 -24.24
N THR A 139 -3.16 9.07 -23.72
CA THR A 139 -3.43 9.38 -22.31
C THR A 139 -2.98 8.23 -21.40
N ILE A 140 -3.24 6.98 -21.77
CA ILE A 140 -2.76 5.80 -21.02
C ILE A 140 -1.22 5.80 -20.93
N ASN A 141 -0.54 6.06 -22.04
CA ASN A 141 0.93 6.16 -22.05
C ASN A 141 1.44 7.34 -21.19
N GLY A 142 0.71 8.46 -21.16
CA GLY A 142 1.00 9.57 -20.24
C GLY A 142 0.89 9.17 -18.77
N HIS A 143 -0.20 8.51 -18.37
CA HIS A 143 -0.35 7.98 -17.01
C HIS A 143 0.72 6.94 -16.67
N LYS A 144 1.04 6.03 -17.59
CA LYS A 144 2.13 5.07 -17.43
C LYS A 144 3.47 5.76 -17.19
N ARG A 145 3.83 6.75 -18.00
CA ARG A 145 5.07 7.52 -17.86
C ARG A 145 5.17 8.23 -16.51
N ASN A 146 4.08 8.86 -16.06
CA ASN A 146 4.04 9.51 -14.76
C ASN A 146 4.20 8.50 -13.61
N ALA A 147 3.55 7.34 -13.73
CA ALA A 147 3.68 6.26 -12.77
C ALA A 147 5.12 5.73 -12.71
N MET A 148 5.77 5.52 -13.86
CA MET A 148 7.19 5.14 -13.95
C MET A 148 8.10 6.17 -13.28
N GLN A 149 7.87 7.46 -13.53
CA GLN A 149 8.66 8.53 -12.92
C GLN A 149 8.54 8.51 -11.38
N LYS A 150 7.33 8.32 -10.84
CA LYS A 150 7.09 8.25 -9.39
C LYS A 150 7.69 6.99 -8.77
N MET A 151 7.61 5.85 -9.46
CA MET A 151 8.20 4.57 -9.04
C MET A 151 9.68 4.44 -9.39
N ARG A 152 10.31 5.49 -9.96
CA ARG A 152 11.72 5.50 -10.37
C ARG A 152 12.10 4.32 -11.28
N CYS A 153 11.18 3.93 -12.14
CA CYS A 153 11.37 2.89 -13.15
C CYS A 153 11.86 3.52 -14.45
N HIS A 154 12.93 2.98 -15.04
CA HIS A 154 13.54 3.53 -16.25
C HIS A 154 13.07 2.82 -17.52
N SER A 155 12.51 1.62 -17.37
CA SER A 155 11.99 0.81 -18.47
C SER A 155 10.60 0.24 -18.17
N ASN A 156 9.90 -0.23 -19.20
CA ASN A 156 8.66 -1.00 -19.01
C ASN A 156 8.93 -2.32 -18.27
N ALA A 157 10.11 -2.91 -18.44
CA ALA A 157 10.50 -4.14 -17.75
C ALA A 157 10.71 -3.88 -16.25
N ASP A 158 11.33 -2.76 -15.88
CA ASP A 158 11.48 -2.33 -14.47
C ASP A 158 10.10 -2.14 -13.83
N LEU A 159 9.21 -1.45 -14.54
CA LEU A 159 7.84 -1.21 -14.10
C LEU A 159 7.09 -2.53 -13.91
N TRP A 160 7.22 -3.46 -14.86
CA TRP A 160 6.56 -4.76 -14.80
C TRP A 160 7.09 -5.58 -13.63
N SER A 161 8.41 -5.74 -13.52
CA SER A 161 9.09 -6.44 -12.41
C SER A 161 8.64 -5.89 -11.04
N ARG A 162 8.61 -4.56 -10.91
CA ARG A 162 8.16 -3.86 -9.70
C ARG A 162 6.70 -4.10 -9.35
N ILE A 163 5.85 -4.33 -10.34
CA ILE A 163 4.42 -4.57 -10.15
C ILE A 163 4.14 -6.07 -9.90
N THR A 164 4.88 -6.96 -10.57
CA THR A 164 4.72 -8.41 -10.46
C THR A 164 5.27 -9.00 -9.18
N GLN A 165 6.06 -8.24 -8.40
CA GLN A 165 6.38 -8.63 -7.02
C GLN A 165 5.12 -8.77 -6.12
N PHE A 166 3.94 -8.37 -6.63
CA PHE A 166 2.63 -8.46 -5.96
C PHE A 166 1.62 -9.28 -6.78
N VAL A 167 2.05 -10.28 -7.54
CA VAL A 167 1.19 -11.18 -8.33
C VAL A 167 1.55 -12.61 -7.98
#